data_AF-A0A2N5YJK0-F1
#
_entry.id   AF-A0A2N5YJK0-F1
#
_cell.length_a   1.000
_cell.length_b   1.000
_cell.length_c   1.000
_cell.angle_alpha   90.00
_cell.angle_beta   90.00
_cell.angle_gamma   90.00
#
_symmetry.space_group_name_H-M   'P 1'
#
loop_
_entity.id
_entity.type
_entity.pdbx_description
1 polymer ?
#
loop_
_entity_poly.entity_id
_entity_poly.type
_entity_poly.pdbx_seq_one_letter_code
_entity_poly.pdbx_strand_id
1 'polypeptide(L)'
;MFKPVLGIATNPLTLGATIALIVLVVLLFISAMISGSEVAFFSLAPSDLQQLKSKDSSNCARVLKLLQMPERLLATILITNNFVNVG
;
A
#
# COMPACT_ATOMS: atom_id res chain seq x y z
N MET A 1 10.04 -3.47 58.25
CA MET A 1 10.12 -2.32 57.31
C MET A 1 10.21 -2.87 55.89
N PHE A 2 9.07 -3.20 55.28
CA PHE A 2 8.99 -3.74 53.91
C PHE A 2 8.23 -2.73 53.04
N LYS A 3 8.92 -2.13 52.06
CA LYS A 3 8.29 -1.34 50.99
C LYS A 3 7.92 -2.32 49.87
N PRO A 4 6.65 -2.47 49.48
CA PRO A 4 6.29 -3.34 48.37
C PRO A 4 6.77 -2.68 47.07
N VAL A 5 7.81 -3.28 46.48
CA VAL A 5 8.24 -3.04 45.10
C VAL A 5 7.30 -3.85 44.21
N LEU A 6 6.15 -3.29 43.82
CA LEU A 6 5.39 -3.75 42.64
C LEU A 6 4.27 -2.76 42.28
N GLY A 7 4.63 -1.55 41.87
CA GLY A 7 3.72 -0.67 41.14
C GLY A 7 3.81 -1.00 39.66
N ILE A 8 3.13 -2.04 39.18
CA ILE A 8 3.00 -2.26 37.74
C ILE A 8 2.08 -1.15 37.21
N ALA A 9 2.67 -0.10 36.64
CA ALA A 9 1.92 0.92 35.91
C ALA A 9 1.38 0.29 34.63
N THR A 10 0.15 -0.23 34.69
CA THR A 10 -0.58 -0.64 33.50
C THR A 10 -1.13 0.63 32.86
N ASN A 11 -0.57 1.03 31.71
CA ASN A 11 -1.14 2.09 30.90
C ASN A 11 -2.26 1.46 30.06
N PRO A 12 -3.54 1.68 30.39
CA PRO A 12 -4.62 1.12 29.60
C PRO A 12 -4.57 1.70 28.19
N LEU A 13 -4.86 0.88 27.18
CA LEU A 13 -5.06 1.35 25.82
C LEU A 13 -6.22 2.36 25.84
N THR A 14 -5.89 3.63 25.58
CA THR A 14 -6.90 4.68 25.45
C THR A 14 -7.59 4.54 24.11
N LEU A 15 -8.82 5.03 24.01
CA LEU A 15 -9.57 5.08 22.74
C LEU A 15 -8.74 5.76 21.64
N GLY A 16 -8.00 6.82 21.98
CA GLY A 16 -7.09 7.50 21.06
C GLY A 16 -5.98 6.59 20.54
N ALA A 17 -5.34 5.81 21.41
CA ALA A 17 -4.31 4.84 21.01
C ALA A 17 -4.87 3.73 20.11
N THR A 18 -6.07 3.23 20.42
CA THR A 18 -6.73 2.22 19.59
C THR A 18 -7.09 2.76 18.20
N ILE A 19 -7.64 3.97 18.12
CA ILE A 19 -7.97 4.62 16.84
C ILE A 19 -6.69 4.87 16.03
N ALA A 20 -5.63 5.39 16.66
CA ALA A 20 -4.35 5.63 16.01
C ALA A 20 -3.74 4.32 15.45
N LEU A 21 -3.82 3.22 16.20
CA LEU A 21 -3.36 1.91 15.75
C LEU A 21 -4.13 1.41 14.53
N ILE A 22 -5.46 1.57 14.52
CA ILE A 22 -6.29 1.18 13.37
C ILE A 22 -5.93 2.01 12.14
N VAL A 23 -5.82 3.33 12.29
CA VAL A 23 -5.43 4.23 11.21
C VAL A 23 -4.06 3.86 10.67
N LEU A 24 -3.08 3.61 11.55
CA LEU A 24 -1.74 3.18 11.15
C LEU A 24 -1.77 1.89 10.32
N VAL A 25 -2.51 0.87 10.75
CA VAL A 25 -2.63 -0.40 10.01
C VAL A 25 -3.25 -0.17 8.63
N VAL A 26 -4.28 0.67 8.54
CA VAL A 26 -4.92 1.01 7.26
C VAL A 26 -3.94 1.75 6.35
N LEU A 27 -3.21 2.75 6.86
CA LEU A 27 -2.23 3.49 6.08
C LEU A 27 -1.09 2.59 5.58
N LEU A 28 -0.56 1.70 6.42
CA LEU A 28 0.46 0.73 6.03
C LEU A 28 -0.04 -0.23 4.95
N PHE A 29 -1.29 -0.71 5.08
CA PHE A 29 -1.90 -1.60 4.09
C PHE A 29 -2.07 -0.91 2.73
N ILE A 30 -2.54 0.34 2.72
CA ILE A 30 -2.69 1.11 1.48
C ILE A 30 -1.32 1.37 0.84
N SER A 31 -0.31 1.76 1.63
CA SER A 31 1.06 1.97 1.11
C SER A 31 1.63 0.68 0.50
N ALA A 32 1.44 -0.47 1.15
CA ALA A 32 1.86 -1.77 0.64
C ALA A 32 1.13 -2.14 -0.67
N MET A 33 -0.17 -1.87 -0.80
CA MET A 33 -0.91 -2.11 -2.04
C MET A 33 -0.42 -1.26 -3.21
N ILE A 34 -0.09 0.02 -2.95
CA ILE A 34 0.40 0.95 -3.97
C ILE A 34 1.78 0.52 -4.46
N SER A 35 2.69 0.20 -3.54
CA SER A 35 4.02 -0.31 -3.88
C SER A 35 3.97 -1.68 -4.58
N GLY A 36 3.10 -2.58 -4.14
CA GLY A 36 2.89 -3.87 -4.81
C GLY A 36 2.32 -3.74 -6.23
N SER A 37 1.45 -2.75 -6.46
CA SER A 37 0.92 -2.46 -7.80
C SER A 37 2.02 -1.94 -8.73
N GLU A 38 2.89 -1.05 -8.25
CA GLU A 38 4.05 -0.56 -9.00
C GLU A 38 4.95 -1.73 -9.47
N VAL A 39 5.35 -2.59 -8.54
CA VAL A 39 6.18 -3.77 -8.85
C VAL A 39 5.46 -4.69 -9.83
N ALA A 40 4.17 -4.94 -9.65
CA ALA A 40 3.40 -5.81 -10.54
C ALA A 40 3.30 -5.27 -11.98
N PHE A 41 3.08 -3.96 -12.16
CA PHE A 41 3.03 -3.36 -13.49
C PHE A 41 4.41 -3.32 -14.15
N PHE A 42 5.47 -2.96 -13.42
CA PHE A 42 6.80 -2.77 -14.00
C PHE A 42 7.67 -4.03 -14.02
N SER A 43 7.27 -5.13 -13.36
CA SER A 43 7.98 -6.42 -13.41
C SER A 43 7.54 -7.32 -14.57
N LEU A 44 6.55 -6.93 -15.38
CA LEU A 44 6.07 -7.73 -16.52
C LEU A 44 7.14 -7.89 -17.60
N ALA A 45 7.43 -9.13 -17.99
CA ALA A 45 8.38 -9.42 -19.05
C ALA A 45 7.78 -9.15 -20.45
N PRO A 46 8.61 -8.97 -21.49
CA PRO A 46 8.13 -8.80 -22.86
C PRO A 46 7.21 -9.94 -23.35
N SER A 47 7.45 -11.17 -22.89
CA SER A 47 6.60 -12.33 -23.16
C SER A 47 5.21 -12.19 -22.52
N ASP A 48 5.13 -11.64 -21.31
CA ASP A 48 3.86 -11.43 -20.61
C ASP A 48 3.04 -10.34 -21.32
N LEU A 49 3.70 -9.29 -21.78
CA LEU A 49 3.08 -8.24 -22.59
C LEU A 49 2.54 -8.77 -23.92
N GLN A 50 3.24 -9.70 -24.57
CA GLN A 50 2.74 -10.36 -25.78
C GLN A 50 1.51 -11.22 -25.48
N GLN A 51 1.52 -12.01 -24.41
CA GLN A 51 0.34 -12.79 -24.00
C GLN A 51 -0.86 -11.90 -23.65
N LEU A 52 -0.62 -10.77 -22.99
CA LEU A 52 -1.67 -9.78 -22.68
C LEU A 52 -2.24 -9.15 -23.95
N LYS A 53 -1.43 -8.95 -25.00
CA LYS A 53 -1.91 -8.46 -26.31
C LYS A 53 -2.69 -9.50 -27.09
N SER A 54 -2.35 -10.78 -26.94
CA SER A 54 -3.03 -11.90 -27.62
C SER A 54 -4.35 -12.29 -26.96
N LYS A 55 -4.55 -11.95 -25.68
CA LYS A 55 -5.82 -12.18 -24.99
C LYS A 55 -6.81 -11.05 -25.27
N ASP A 56 -7.95 -11.41 -25.87
CA ASP A 56 -9.07 -10.50 -26.13
C ASP A 56 -9.91 -10.29 -24.86
N SER A 57 -9.28 -9.72 -23.83
CA SER A 57 -9.92 -9.40 -22.56
C SER A 57 -9.88 -7.90 -22.31
N SER A 58 -11.03 -7.34 -21.94
CA SER A 58 -11.16 -5.93 -21.57
C SER A 58 -10.18 -5.50 -20.46
N ASN A 59 -9.81 -6.44 -19.58
CA ASN A 59 -8.87 -6.16 -18.49
C ASN A 59 -7.43 -6.10 -19.00
N CYS A 60 -7.03 -7.01 -19.89
CA CYS A 60 -5.71 -6.99 -20.52
C CYS A 60 -5.49 -5.72 -21.33
N ALA A 61 -6.51 -5.26 -22.07
CA ALA A 61 -6.46 -4.00 -22.80
C ALA A 61 -6.26 -2.78 -21.89
N ARG A 62 -6.90 -2.75 -20.70
CA ARG A 62 -6.68 -1.67 -19.71
C ARG A 62 -5.27 -1.69 -19.15
N VAL A 63 -4.75 -2.86 -18.77
CA VAL A 63 -3.38 -3.01 -18.26
C VAL A 63 -2.37 -2.50 -19.30
N LEU A 64 -2.52 -2.91 -20.56
CA LEU A 64 -1.66 -2.45 -21.66
C LEU A 64 -1.76 -0.93 -21.88
N LYS A 65 -2.96 -0.35 -21.83
CA LYS A 65 -3.17 1.10 -21.97
C LYS A 65 -2.50 1.88 -20.83
N LEU A 66 -2.56 1.36 -19.61
CA LEU A 66 -1.92 1.97 -18.44
C LEU A 66 -0.39 1.92 -18.54
N LEU A 67 0.16 0.78 -19.00
CA LEU A 67 1.60 0.60 -19.25
C LEU A 67 2.14 1.45 -20.41
N GLN A 68 1.29 1.87 -21.36
CA GLN A 68 1.66 2.82 -22.42
C GLN A 68 1.87 4.25 -21.89
N MET A 69 1.42 4.56 -20.67
CA MET A 69 1.56 5.88 -20.04
C MET A 69 2.28 5.77 -18.69
N PRO A 70 3.51 5.23 -18.65
CA PRO A 70 4.20 4.89 -17.41
C PRO A 70 4.43 6.11 -16.52
N GLU A 71 4.68 7.30 -17.09
CA GLU A 71 4.85 8.54 -16.31
C GLU A 71 3.58 8.94 -15.54
N ARG A 72 2.40 8.81 -16.16
CA ARG A 72 1.12 9.13 -15.48
C ARG A 72 0.78 8.09 -14.42
N LEU A 73 1.09 6.82 -14.70
CA LEU A 73 0.93 5.72 -13.75
C LEU A 73 1.82 5.96 -12.52
N LEU A 74 3.11 6.21 -12.74
CA LEU A 74 4.09 6.48 -11.70
C LEU A 74 3.72 7.73 -10.89
N ALA A 75 3.31 8.82 -11.55
CA ALA A 75 2.85 10.03 -10.87
C ALA A 75 1.64 9.77 -9.97
N THR A 76 0.66 8.97 -10.43
CA THR A 76 -0.52 8.61 -9.64
C THR A 76 -0.14 7.73 -8.43
N ILE A 77 0.75 6.76 -8.63
CA ILE A 77 1.30 5.90 -7.57
C ILE A 77 2.05 6.75 -6.54
N LEU A 78 2.93 7.66 -6.97
CA LEU A 78 3.71 8.54 -6.09
C LEU A 78 2.83 9.53 -5.32
N ILE A 79 1.83 10.15 -5.95
CA ILE A 79 0.89 11.05 -5.28
C ILE A 79 0.10 10.29 -4.21
N THR A 80 -0.41 9.11 -4.55
CA THR A 80 -1.21 8.30 -3.61
C THR A 80 -0.35 7.80 -2.45
N ASN A 81 0.87 7.35 -2.71
CA ASN A 81 1.80 6.91 -1.66
C ASN A 81 2.20 8.07 -0.73
N ASN A 82 2.51 9.24 -1.29
CA ASN A 82 2.83 10.43 -0.50
C ASN A 82 1.62 10.92 0.30
N PHE A 83 0.41 10.88 -0.25
CA PHE A 83 -0.81 11.25 0.46
C PHE A 83 -1.05 10.35 1.68
N VAL A 84 -0.79 9.05 1.57
CA VAL A 84 -0.93 8.06 2.66
C VAL A 84 0.18 8.18 3.71
N ASN A 85 1.39 8.60 3.31
CA ASN A 85 2.53 8.75 4.22
C ASN A 85 2.54 10.10 4.97
N VAL A 86 2.01 11.16 4.35
CA VAL A 86 2.02 12.53 4.91
C VAL A 86 0.66 12.93 5.52
N GLY A 87 -0.43 12.26 5.10
CA GLY A 87 -1.80 12.52 5.56
C GLY A 87 -2.13 11.98 6.95
#